data_AF-A0A948VSV2-F1
#
_entry.id   AF-A0A948VSV2-F1
#
_cell.length_a   1.000
_cell.length_b   1.000
_cell.length_c   1.000
_cell.angle_alpha   90.00
_cell.angle_beta   90.00
_cell.angle_gamma   90.00
#
_symmetry.space_group_name_H-M   'P 1'
#
loop_
_entity.id
_entity.type
_entity.pdbx_description
1 polymer ?
#
loop_
_entity_poly.entity_id
_entity_poly.type
_entity_poly.pdbx_seq_one_letter_code
_entity_poly.pdbx_strand_id
1 'polypeptide(L)'
;MFERNRIETPSTKRDKAIPVEIALDDGRILKGKCFVTATRHIYEELNGPGSFVDFESYEGPREFIAKACLRSVRVAEVPKPSSLSVRTATDDFDPP
;
A
#
# COMPACT_ATOMS: atom_id res chain seq x y z
N MET A 1 -31.05 17.89 12.15
CA MET A 1 -30.49 17.63 10.82
C MET A 1 -29.00 17.39 11.02
N PHE A 2 -28.51 16.18 10.78
CA PHE A 2 -27.08 15.86 10.89
C PHE A 2 -26.59 15.49 9.49
N GLU A 3 -25.93 16.45 8.86
CA GLU A 3 -25.30 16.28 7.57
C GLU A 3 -24.07 15.39 7.77
N ARG A 4 -24.21 14.13 7.38
CA ARG A 4 -23.13 13.16 7.40
C ARG A 4 -22.20 13.55 6.24
N ASN A 5 -21.18 14.34 6.54
CA ASN A 5 -20.17 14.75 5.58
C ASN A 5 -19.43 13.48 5.13
N ARG A 6 -19.89 12.88 4.04
CA ARG A 6 -19.26 11.74 3.40
C ARG A 6 -18.03 12.31 2.72
N ILE A 7 -16.89 12.17 3.38
CA ILE A 7 -15.58 12.46 2.81
C ILE A 7 -15.43 11.47 1.63
N GLU A 8 -15.69 11.95 0.42
CA GLU A 8 -15.38 11.23 -0.79
C GLU A 8 -13.86 11.10 -0.85
N THR A 9 -13.32 9.93 -0.55
CA THR A 9 -11.92 9.61 -0.85
C THR A 9 -11.79 9.62 -2.38
N PRO A 10 -11.15 10.61 -3.01
CA PRO A 10 -11.08 10.67 -4.47
C PRO A 10 -9.93 9.78 -4.93
N SER A 11 -10.13 8.46 -4.92
CA SER A 11 -9.25 7.53 -5.63
C SER A 11 -9.99 6.25 -6.01
N THR A 12 -11.10 6.39 -6.76
CA THR A 12 -11.68 5.30 -7.55
C THR A 12 -10.92 5.16 -8.88
N LYS A 13 -9.59 5.12 -8.82
CA LYS A 13 -8.79 4.42 -9.82
C LYS A 13 -8.34 3.15 -9.12
N ARG A 14 -8.42 2.01 -9.80
CA ARG A 14 -7.92 0.74 -9.28
C ARG A 14 -6.42 0.90 -9.10
N ASP A 15 -5.97 1.45 -7.99
CA ASP A 15 -4.55 1.63 -7.71
C ASP A 15 -4.11 0.45 -6.85
N LYS A 16 -3.10 -0.26 -7.34
CA LYS A 16 -2.50 -1.39 -6.66
C LYS A 16 -1.48 -0.84 -5.67
N ALA A 17 -1.70 -1.11 -4.39
CA ALA A 17 -0.71 -0.84 -3.35
C ALA A 17 0.35 -1.94 -3.36
N ILE A 18 1.60 -1.57 -3.64
CA ILE A 18 2.75 -2.48 -3.67
C ILE A 18 3.66 -2.11 -2.49
N PRO A 19 3.90 -3.01 -1.54
CA PRO A 19 4.81 -2.75 -0.44
C PRO A 19 6.25 -2.62 -0.95
N VAL A 20 6.91 -1.54 -0.59
CA VAL A 20 8.28 -1.21 -1.03
C VAL A 20 9.10 -0.60 0.09
N GLU A 21 10.41 -0.78 -0.02
CA GLU A 21 11.42 -0.03 0.71
C GLU A 21 12.11 0.91 -0.29
N ILE A 22 12.14 2.20 0.02
CA ILE A 22 12.81 3.22 -0.79
C ILE A 22 13.99 3.79 -0.01
N ALA A 23 15.13 3.89 -0.67
CA ALA A 23 16.28 4.65 -0.18
C ALA A 23 16.34 5.97 -0.93
N LEU A 24 16.38 7.07 -0.18
CA LEU A 24 16.48 8.42 -0.72
C LEU A 24 17.94 8.82 -0.94
N ASP A 25 18.17 9.87 -1.73
CA ASP A 25 19.51 10.39 -2.02
C ASP A 25 20.22 10.91 -0.76
N ASP A 26 19.44 11.42 0.21
CA ASP A 26 19.88 11.93 1.52
C ASP A 26 20.25 10.84 2.53
N GLY A 27 20.11 9.56 2.15
CA GLY A 27 20.46 8.40 2.97
C GLY A 27 19.33 7.88 3.85
N ARG A 28 18.14 8.51 3.87
CA ARG A 28 16.97 7.96 4.58
C ARG A 28 16.44 6.72 3.87
N ILE A 29 15.95 5.77 4.67
CA ILE A 29 15.26 4.57 4.19
C ILE A 29 13.82 4.64 4.69
N LEU A 30 12.87 4.63 3.77
CA LEU A 30 11.44 4.64 4.09
C LEU A 30 10.81 3.30 3.68
N LYS A 31 9.92 2.79 4.53
CA LYS A 31 9.16 1.57 4.29
C LYS A 31 7.69 1.91 4.20
N GLY A 32 7.02 1.40 3.18
CA GLY A 32 5.64 1.78 2.93
C GLY A 32 5.04 1.07 1.74
N LYS A 33 4.04 1.71 1.15
CA LYS A 33 3.35 1.22 -0.03
C LYS A 33 3.47 2.25 -1.13
N CYS A 34 3.85 1.80 -2.32
CA CYS A 34 3.73 2.61 -3.53
C CYS A 34 2.40 2.29 -4.21
N PHE A 35 1.67 3.33 -4.61
CA PHE A 35 0.42 3.17 -5.35
C PHE A 35 0.70 3.31 -6.84
N VAL A 36 0.38 2.27 -7.60
CA VAL A 36 0.50 2.26 -9.05
C VAL A 36 -0.84 1.99 -9.68
N THR A 37 -1.09 2.53 -10.86
CA THR A 37 -2.31 2.21 -11.63
C THR A 37 -2.40 0.70 -11.88
N ALA A 38 -3.58 0.08 -11.73
CA ALA A 38 -3.74 -1.39 -11.76
C ALA A 38 -3.25 -2.06 -13.04
N THR A 39 -3.11 -1.32 -14.14
CA THR A 39 -2.61 -1.83 -15.41
C THR A 39 -1.10 -1.87 -15.51
N ARG A 40 -0.37 -1.26 -14.55
CA ARG A 40 1.09 -1.09 -14.60
C ARG A 40 1.80 -1.83 -13.49
N HIS A 41 2.98 -2.35 -13.82
CA HIS A 41 3.92 -2.85 -12.82
C HIS A 41 4.73 -1.70 -12.19
N ILE A 42 5.17 -1.89 -10.94
CA ILE A 42 6.04 -0.92 -10.26
C ILE A 42 7.30 -0.58 -11.06
N TYR A 43 7.86 -1.56 -11.77
CA TYR A 43 9.03 -1.34 -12.64
C TYR A 43 8.72 -0.40 -13.80
N GLU A 44 7.53 -0.51 -14.40
CA GLU A 44 7.11 0.38 -15.48
C GLU A 44 6.77 1.77 -14.93
N GLU A 45 6.18 1.85 -13.75
CA GLU A 45 5.86 3.13 -13.12
C GLU A 45 7.13 3.90 -12.74
N LEU A 46 8.14 3.20 -12.19
CA LEU A 46 9.44 3.80 -11.84
C LEU A 46 10.23 4.24 -13.09
N ASN A 47 10.26 3.43 -14.15
CA ASN A 47 10.96 3.77 -15.40
C ASN A 47 10.13 4.67 -16.35
N GLY A 48 8.85 4.90 -16.03
CA GLY A 48 7.96 5.73 -16.84
C GLY A 48 8.28 7.23 -16.76
N PRO A 49 7.66 8.05 -17.63
CA PRO A 49 7.96 9.47 -17.77
C PRO A 49 7.50 10.34 -16.59
N GLY A 50 6.72 9.79 -15.64
CA GLY A 50 6.26 10.54 -14.47
C GLY A 50 7.42 10.94 -13.56
N SER A 51 7.42 12.18 -13.07
CA SER A 51 8.49 12.71 -12.21
C SER A 51 8.32 12.36 -10.73
N PHE A 52 7.13 11.93 -10.33
CA PHE A 52 6.78 11.63 -8.94
C PHE A 52 6.25 10.20 -8.80
N VAL A 53 6.46 9.60 -7.64
CA VAL A 53 5.84 8.35 -7.21
C VAL A 53 4.90 8.62 -6.06
N ASP A 54 3.75 7.97 -6.08
CA ASP A 54 2.78 8.03 -5.00
C ASP A 54 3.16 7.00 -3.93
N PHE A 55 3.50 7.48 -2.72
CA PHE A 55 4.05 6.68 -1.65
C PHE A 55 3.36 6.97 -0.31
N GLU A 56 3.01 5.92 0.42
CA GLU A 56 2.49 6.01 1.78
C GLU A 56 3.44 5.28 2.71
N SER A 57 4.12 6.04 3.57
CA SER A 57 4.94 5.47 4.64
C SER A 57 4.07 4.71 5.63
N TYR A 58 4.57 3.62 6.22
CA TYR A 58 3.84 2.93 7.29
C TYR A 58 3.64 3.78 8.54
N GLU A 59 4.48 4.80 8.73
CA GLU A 59 4.47 5.67 9.92
C GLU A 59 3.93 7.08 9.61
N GLY A 60 3.44 7.33 8.39
CA GLY A 60 3.14 8.68 7.93
C GLY A 60 2.00 8.77 6.92
N PRO A 61 1.67 10.01 6.49
CA PRO A 61 0.68 10.23 5.46
C PRO A 61 1.18 9.79 4.08
N ARG A 62 0.24 9.65 3.15
CA ARG A 62 0.50 9.47 1.72
C ARG A 62 1.04 10.77 1.13
N GLU A 63 2.14 10.67 0.39
CA GLU A 63 2.87 11.78 -0.21
C GLU A 63 3.41 11.43 -1.61
N PHE A 64 3.71 12.46 -2.41
CA PHE A 64 4.37 12.29 -3.70
C PHE A 64 5.87 12.51 -3.56
N ILE A 65 6.67 11.48 -3.83
CA ILE A 65 8.12 11.55 -3.75
C ILE A 65 8.68 11.75 -5.16
N ALA A 66 9.55 12.75 -5.32
CA ALA A 66 10.22 12.98 -6.59
C ALA A 66 11.18 11.82 -6.92
N LYS A 67 11.12 11.29 -8.14
CA LYS A 67 12.02 10.23 -8.60
C LYS A 67 13.48 10.64 -8.58
N ALA A 68 13.76 11.93 -8.77
CA ALA A 68 15.10 12.49 -8.68
C ALA A 68 15.74 12.31 -7.29
N CYS A 69 14.93 12.15 -6.24
CA CYS A 69 15.38 11.91 -4.88
C CYS A 69 15.49 10.42 -4.53
N LEU A 70 15.09 9.52 -5.45
CA LEU A 70 15.15 8.07 -5.21
C LEU A 70 16.54 7.55 -5.59
N ARG A 71 17.25 6.98 -4.62
CA ARG A 71 18.52 6.26 -4.86
C ARG A 71 18.28 4.81 -5.25
N SER A 72 17.36 4.13 -4.56
CA SER A 72 16.98 2.76 -4.90
C SER A 72 15.59 2.42 -4.39
N VAL A 73 14.88 1.53 -5.10
CA VAL A 73 13.58 0.99 -4.68
C VAL A 73 13.64 -0.53 -4.65
N ARG A 74 13.17 -1.14 -3.58
CA ARG A 74 13.06 -2.59 -3.40
C ARG A 74 11.61 -2.96 -3.12
N VAL A 75 11.08 -3.94 -3.85
CA VAL A 75 9.77 -4.50 -3.55
C VAL A 75 9.91 -5.40 -2.33
N ALA A 76 9.12 -5.13 -1.29
CA ALA A 76 9.14 -5.93 -0.08
C ALA A 76 8.18 -7.11 -0.22
N GLU A 77 8.65 -8.32 0.10
CA GLU A 77 7.77 -9.47 0.25
C GLU A 77 7.08 -9.36 1.61
N VAL A 78 5.86 -8.85 1.63
CA VAL A 78 5.05 -8.85 2.85
C VAL A 78 4.39 -10.22 2.96
N PRO A 79 4.58 -10.93 4.08
CA PRO A 79 3.83 -12.15 4.35
C PRO A 79 2.33 -11.85 4.23
N LYS A 80 1.65 -12.51 3.29
CA LYS A 80 0.19 -12.41 3.23
C LYS A 80 -0.33 -12.94 4.57
N PRO A 81 -1.16 -12.19 5.31
CA PRO A 81 -1.78 -12.74 6.49
C PRO A 81 -2.57 -13.97 6.05
N SER A 82 -2.20 -15.15 6.56
CA SER A 82 -3.03 -16.33 6.43
C SER A 82 -4.38 -15.94 6.99
N SER A 83 -5.42 -15.99 6.16
CA SER A 83 -6.78 -15.78 6.62
C SER A 83 -7.00 -16.74 7.78
N LEU A 84 -7.15 -16.23 9.01
CA LEU A 84 -7.69 -17.00 10.11
C LEU A 84 -9.13 -17.34 9.72
N SER A 85 -9.32 -18.46 9.02
CA SER A 85 -10.60 -19.12 8.96
C SER A 85 -10.87 -19.63 10.37
N VAL A 86 -11.56 -18.82 11.16
CA VAL A 86 -12.22 -19.23 12.39
C VAL A 86 -13.21 -20.32 11.99
N ARG A 87 -12.75 -21.57 12.01
CA ARG A 87 -13.64 -22.73 12.09
C ARG A 87 -14.23 -22.67 13.49
N THR A 88 -15.39 -22.03 13.61
CA THR A 88 -16.33 -22.31 14.68
C THR A 88 -16.77 -23.76 14.47
N ALA A 89 -16.00 -24.71 15.00
CA ALA A 89 -16.52 -26.02 15.32
C ALA A 89 -17.44 -25.78 16.51
N THR A 90 -18.73 -25.53 16.23
CA THR A 90 -19.77 -25.65 17.23
C THR A 90 -19.82 -27.15 17.54
N ASP A 91 -19.12 -27.48 18.61
CA ASP A 91 -19.11 -28.76 19.29
C ASP A 91 -20.57 -29.18 19.53
N ASP A 92 -20.93 -30.33 18.98
CA ASP A 92 -22.20 -31.03 19.20
C ASP A 92 -22.19 -31.50 20.66
N PHE A 93 -22.56 -30.60 21.58
CA PHE A 93 -22.62 -30.87 23.01
C PHE A 93 -24.00 -31.48 23.32
N ASP A 94 -24.12 -32.80 23.17
CA ASP A 94 -25.29 -33.58 23.59
C ASP A 94 -25.17 -33.93 25.09
N PRO A 95 -26.00 -33.37 25.99
CA PRO A 95 -25.96 -33.72 27.40
C PRO A 95 -26.74 -35.01 27.69
N PRO A 96 -26.30 -35.81 28.70
CA PRO A 96 -26.92 -37.10 29.07
C PRO A 96 -28.29 -36.99 29.77
#